data_AF-A0AAP0CK78-F1
#
_entry.id   AF-A0AAP0CK78-F1
#
_cell.length_a   1.000
_cell.length_b   1.000
_cell.length_c   1.000
_cell.angle_alpha   90.00
_cell.angle_beta   90.00
_cell.angle_gamma   90.00
#
_symmetry.space_group_name_H-M   'P 1'
#
loop_
_entity.id
_entity.type
_entity.pdbx_description
1 polymer ?
#
loop_
_entity_poly.entity_id
_entity_poly.type
_entity_poly.pdbx_seq_one_letter_code
_entity_poly.pdbx_strand_id
1 'polypeptide(L)'
;MMRYFVFLLIVQIQSCLQIASSSKSTIKTLPGYHGDLPFKLETGYVGIGEKEDVQLFYYFVESTRNPEEDPLVYHICGGPGASGLLPLLEQTGPVNLNYIDNLTLTMNPDAWTQVANIIYVDIPAGTGFSYAKTKEGWISSDTILAAQANEFLKKFLRDHPKFLRNPLYVSGISYTGIVIPKITLELYEGNERGDQPTFNIQGYIICSPLTDKFKDFNSRLEYAYRMGLISDDIHKSAIDNCDGNYVDIDDSANAICANSLRRYEECISHINFENILDPFCDDKDPKQDCERVYRKALDKWANINAVQKALNVRQGMIGEWETINYTLHYQQDKNDTVYYSYDIFSSFSDHKKLLSKNCRALIFSGDHDFTFPYVGVEQWIALLNLDVEVPWKPFFVDDQVGGYETKYAQNGYSLTYATVKGAGHSVSIYKPKESAALVRGWLSSQTYLSKIQDIGLPNRLPPCIPSSSWTPPLYLAGTRESHGSVRCSSKSVFKRELTVAEEHEEDAVVVAERKSRICASRNEEDDAVFADGEVSGENVVRNTERENDDEKKTAVQISGAERSTIEVQISGVSTTSPMFFFFIPDFTFLIYSLHFITHRSDEIYSKNEPQIRFEFNF
;
A
#
# COMPACT_ATOMS: atom_id res chain seq x y z
N MET A 1 -33.88 13.77 51.54
CA MET A 1 -33.68 14.15 50.13
C MET A 1 -32.32 14.77 49.85
N MET A 2 -31.89 15.81 50.58
CA MET A 2 -30.61 16.50 50.31
C MET A 2 -29.36 15.61 50.38
N ARG A 3 -29.32 14.62 51.30
CA ARG A 3 -28.23 13.62 51.38
C ARG A 3 -28.20 12.63 50.21
N TYR A 4 -29.34 12.33 49.61
CA TYR A 4 -29.44 11.44 48.43
C TYR A 4 -28.98 12.16 47.16
N PHE A 5 -29.28 13.46 47.04
CA PHE A 5 -28.81 14.29 45.94
C PHE A 5 -27.29 14.49 45.96
N VAL A 6 -26.69 14.70 47.13
CA VAL A 6 -25.22 14.81 47.27
C VAL A 6 -24.54 13.47 46.95
N PHE A 7 -25.13 12.34 47.34
CA PHE A 7 -24.58 11.01 47.01
C PHE A 7 -24.66 10.71 45.51
N LEU A 8 -25.76 11.06 44.83
CA LEU A 8 -25.90 10.95 43.38
C LEU A 8 -24.94 11.90 42.63
N LEU A 9 -24.71 13.10 43.14
CA LEU A 9 -23.72 14.04 42.57
C LEU A 9 -22.29 13.51 42.75
N ILE A 10 -21.95 12.92 43.90
CA ILE A 10 -20.63 12.33 44.15
C ILE A 10 -20.41 11.08 43.29
N VAL A 11 -21.44 10.25 43.09
CA VAL A 11 -21.37 9.09 42.18
C VAL A 11 -21.27 9.54 40.72
N GLN A 12 -21.93 10.64 40.31
CA GLN A 12 -21.76 11.24 38.98
C GLN A 12 -20.39 11.90 38.79
N ILE A 13 -19.81 12.51 39.83
CA ILE A 13 -18.45 13.07 39.78
C ILE A 13 -17.39 11.95 39.83
N GLN A 14 -17.63 10.85 40.55
CA GLN A 14 -16.74 9.67 40.55
C GLN A 14 -16.81 8.85 39.26
N SER A 15 -17.95 8.84 38.55
CA SER A 15 -18.03 8.26 37.20
C SER A 15 -17.44 9.18 36.11
N CYS A 16 -17.19 10.45 36.42
CA CYS A 16 -16.43 11.39 35.58
C CYS A 16 -14.91 11.36 35.84
N LEU A 17 -14.44 10.56 36.80
CA LEU A 17 -13.03 10.36 37.13
C LEU A 17 -12.62 8.89 36.92
N GLN A 18 -13.02 8.31 35.79
CA GLN A 18 -12.14 7.32 35.19
C GLN A 18 -11.03 8.10 34.50
N ILE A 19 -9.92 8.29 35.21
CA ILE A 19 -8.65 8.60 34.58
C ILE A 19 -8.36 7.39 33.69
N ALA A 20 -8.75 7.48 32.41
CA ALA A 20 -8.13 6.67 31.38
C ALA A 20 -6.65 6.97 31.50
N SER A 21 -5.90 6.02 32.05
CA SER A 21 -4.46 6.13 32.23
C SER A 21 -3.80 5.93 30.87
N SER A 22 -4.10 6.79 29.88
CA SER A 22 -3.33 6.85 28.65
C SER A 22 -1.97 7.46 29.02
N SER A 23 -0.95 6.60 29.03
CA SER A 23 0.43 7.00 29.24
C SER A 23 0.91 7.70 27.97
N LYS A 24 0.61 8.99 27.85
CA LYS A 24 1.09 9.83 26.75
C LYS A 24 2.24 10.73 27.18
N SER A 25 3.18 10.96 26.29
CA SER A 25 4.36 11.79 26.55
C SER A 25 4.66 12.66 25.34
N THR A 26 4.83 13.96 25.55
CA THR A 26 5.37 14.85 24.52
C THR A 26 6.88 14.74 24.50
N ILE A 27 7.42 14.35 23.36
CA ILE A 27 8.84 14.10 23.16
C ILE A 27 9.52 15.41 22.74
N LYS A 28 10.43 15.89 23.58
CA LYS A 28 11.23 17.09 23.28
C LYS A 28 12.53 16.77 22.56
N THR A 29 13.14 15.63 22.88
CA THR A 29 14.45 15.20 22.36
C THR A 29 14.40 13.72 22.00
N LEU A 30 14.98 13.37 20.86
CA LEU A 30 15.18 11.97 20.45
C LEU A 30 16.67 11.68 20.26
N PRO A 31 17.18 10.54 20.72
CA PRO A 31 18.55 10.14 20.40
C PRO A 31 18.78 10.12 18.88
N GLY A 32 19.91 10.69 18.45
CA GLY A 32 20.23 10.86 17.03
C GLY A 32 19.85 12.25 16.48
N TYR A 33 18.88 12.96 17.07
CA TYR A 33 18.58 14.35 16.70
C TYR A 33 19.34 15.34 17.60
N HIS A 34 19.93 16.38 17.01
CA HIS A 34 20.70 17.37 17.77
C HIS A 34 19.77 18.47 18.34
N GLY A 35 19.55 18.44 19.65
CA GLY A 35 18.76 19.43 20.38
C GLY A 35 17.28 19.08 20.46
N ASP A 36 16.44 20.10 20.71
CA ASP A 36 14.99 19.94 20.77
C ASP A 36 14.41 19.71 19.37
N LEU A 37 13.40 18.84 19.28
CA LEU A 37 12.65 18.62 18.05
C LEU A 37 11.92 19.91 17.64
N PRO A 38 12.05 20.37 16.38
CA PRO A 38 11.39 21.58 15.90
C PRO A 38 9.90 21.37 15.57
N PHE A 39 9.36 20.20 15.90
CA PHE A 39 7.97 19.81 15.73
C PHE A 39 7.49 19.09 16.98
N LYS A 40 6.17 19.04 17.17
CA LYS A 40 5.60 18.33 18.31
C LYS A 40 5.39 16.86 17.96
N LEU A 41 6.13 16.00 18.64
CA LEU A 41 5.93 14.57 18.67
C LEU A 41 5.31 14.16 20.01
N GLU A 42 4.24 13.39 19.97
CA GLU A 42 3.65 12.73 21.12
C GLU A 42 3.67 11.22 20.90
N THR A 43 4.00 10.46 21.93
CA THR A 43 3.91 8.99 21.90
C THR A 43 3.10 8.49 23.08
N GLY A 44 2.51 7.30 22.94
CA GLY A 44 1.80 6.68 24.04
C GLY A 44 1.14 5.37 23.68
N TYR A 45 0.37 4.86 24.63
CA TYR A 45 -0.42 3.64 24.48
C TYR A 45 -1.91 3.92 24.58
N VAL A 46 -2.69 3.28 23.71
CA VAL A 46 -4.15 3.20 23.81
C VAL A 46 -4.53 1.74 24.07
N GLY A 47 -5.22 1.49 25.18
CA GLY A 47 -5.75 0.17 25.51
C GLY A 47 -7.02 -0.14 24.73
N ILE A 48 -7.18 -1.37 24.23
CA ILE A 48 -8.29 -1.82 23.39
C ILE A 48 -9.14 -2.87 24.11
N GLY A 49 -10.46 -2.77 23.99
CA GLY A 49 -11.44 -3.52 24.77
C GLY A 49 -11.63 -2.97 26.19
N GLU A 50 -12.61 -3.51 26.91
CA GLU A 50 -12.91 -3.10 28.30
C GLU A 50 -11.80 -3.47 29.29
N LYS A 51 -11.17 -4.62 29.08
CA LYS A 51 -10.04 -5.09 29.89
C LYS A 51 -8.70 -4.47 29.47
N GLU A 52 -8.69 -3.75 28.35
CA GLU A 52 -7.50 -3.20 27.73
C GLU A 52 -6.40 -4.25 27.56
N ASP A 53 -6.77 -5.47 27.14
CA ASP A 53 -5.85 -6.60 26.99
C ASP A 53 -4.86 -6.38 25.84
N VAL A 54 -5.25 -5.61 24.83
CA VAL A 54 -4.35 -5.14 23.76
C VAL A 54 -3.95 -3.70 24.03
N GLN A 55 -2.67 -3.38 23.83
CA GLN A 55 -2.07 -2.07 24.04
C GLN A 55 -1.40 -1.63 22.74
N LEU A 56 -2.02 -0.68 22.04
CA LEU A 56 -1.51 -0.15 20.77
C LEU A 56 -0.66 1.09 21.02
N PHE A 57 0.59 1.06 20.55
CA PHE A 57 1.52 2.18 20.59
C PHE A 57 1.31 3.10 19.40
N TYR A 58 1.46 4.40 19.62
CA TYR A 58 1.35 5.40 18.55
C TYR A 58 2.44 6.46 18.62
N TYR A 59 2.64 7.09 17.47
CA TYR A 59 3.44 8.29 17.26
C TYR A 59 2.53 9.33 16.62
N PHE A 60 2.30 10.43 17.30
CA PHE A 60 1.46 11.52 16.82
C PHE A 60 2.32 12.76 16.56
N VAL A 61 2.32 13.22 15.31
CA VAL A 61 3.04 14.43 14.89
C VAL A 61 2.03 15.50 14.51
N GLU A 62 2.07 16.64 15.20
CA GLU A 62 1.25 17.79 14.83
C GLU A 62 1.77 18.45 13.54
N SER A 63 0.86 19.01 12.72
CA SER A 63 1.24 19.75 11.53
C SER A 63 2.19 20.89 11.89
N THR A 64 3.24 21.07 11.09
CA THR A 64 4.19 22.20 11.24
C THR A 64 3.66 23.51 10.61
N ARG A 65 2.55 23.45 9.85
CA ARG A 65 1.89 24.63 9.29
C ARG A 65 0.80 25.18 10.22
N ASN A 66 -0.31 24.48 10.37
CA ASN A 66 -1.37 24.86 11.32
C ASN A 66 -2.10 23.62 11.85
N PRO A 67 -1.72 23.08 13.02
CA PRO A 67 -2.30 21.84 13.53
C PRO A 67 -3.79 21.95 13.88
N GLU A 68 -4.33 23.15 14.11
CA GLU A 68 -5.76 23.33 14.44
C GLU A 68 -6.66 23.26 13.19
N GLU A 69 -6.15 23.61 12.01
CA GLU A 69 -6.91 23.62 10.75
C GLU A 69 -6.54 22.46 9.81
N ASP A 70 -5.28 22.03 9.84
CA ASP A 70 -4.76 21.05 8.90
C ASP A 70 -5.38 19.67 9.12
N PRO A 71 -5.57 18.88 8.05
CA PRO A 71 -6.15 17.55 8.16
C PRO A 71 -5.48 16.65 9.20
N LEU A 72 -6.26 15.77 9.81
CA LEU A 72 -5.78 14.65 10.60
C LEU A 72 -5.70 13.41 9.71
N VAL A 73 -4.51 12.88 9.50
CA VAL A 73 -4.25 11.64 8.77
C VAL A 73 -3.99 10.52 9.78
N TYR A 74 -4.83 9.50 9.78
CA TYR A 74 -4.62 8.29 10.56
C TYR A 74 -3.97 7.23 9.68
N HIS A 75 -2.66 7.02 9.85
CA HIS A 75 -1.83 6.20 8.96
C HIS A 75 -1.52 4.82 9.55
N ILE A 76 -1.88 3.78 8.81
CA ILE A 76 -1.68 2.37 9.17
C ILE A 76 -0.75 1.73 8.14
N CYS A 77 0.33 1.12 8.61
CA CYS A 77 1.34 0.52 7.74
C CYS A 77 0.92 -0.84 7.21
N GLY A 78 1.54 -1.24 6.09
CA GLY A 78 1.34 -2.54 5.44
C GLY A 78 1.97 -3.73 6.19
N GLY A 79 2.27 -4.77 5.42
CA GLY A 79 2.84 -6.03 5.91
C GLY A 79 1.84 -7.20 5.83
N PRO A 80 0.85 -7.32 6.75
CA PRO A 80 0.66 -6.52 7.97
C PRO A 80 1.81 -6.72 8.97
N GLY A 81 1.87 -5.91 10.02
CA GLY A 81 2.92 -6.02 11.05
C GLY A 81 4.12 -5.09 10.87
N ALA A 82 4.08 -4.15 9.91
CA ALA A 82 5.08 -3.08 9.81
C ALA A 82 4.80 -1.96 10.83
N SER A 83 5.84 -1.49 11.51
CA SER A 83 5.70 -0.43 12.52
C SER A 83 5.45 0.95 11.91
N GLY A 84 4.62 1.75 12.58
CA GLY A 84 4.42 3.17 12.30
C GLY A 84 5.68 4.02 12.46
N LEU A 85 6.73 3.51 13.08
CA LEU A 85 8.03 4.18 13.15
C LEU A 85 8.73 4.24 11.79
N LEU A 86 8.49 3.25 10.91
CA LEU A 86 9.08 3.18 9.58
C LEU A 86 8.68 4.42 8.74
N PRO A 87 7.39 4.70 8.50
CA PRO A 87 7.04 5.89 7.73
C PRO A 87 7.35 7.20 8.46
N LEU A 88 7.44 7.19 9.79
CA LEU A 88 7.85 8.36 10.57
C LEU A 88 9.31 8.75 10.31
N LEU A 89 10.20 7.76 10.10
CA LEU A 89 11.65 7.96 9.97
C LEU A 89 12.21 7.78 8.54
N GLU A 90 11.43 7.34 7.56
CA GLU A 90 11.94 7.11 6.19
C GLU A 90 11.02 7.62 5.08
N GLN A 91 9.73 7.83 5.36
CA GLN A 91 8.74 8.03 4.30
C GLN A 91 8.07 9.40 4.40
N THR A 92 7.13 9.55 5.33
CA THR A 92 6.18 10.67 5.35
C THR A 92 6.35 11.57 6.56
N GLY A 93 7.11 11.12 7.56
CA GLY A 93 7.34 11.85 8.80
C GLY A 93 8.35 12.99 8.66
N PRO A 94 8.52 13.80 9.72
CA PRO A 94 9.30 15.04 9.71
C PRO A 94 10.82 14.85 9.73
N VAL A 95 11.29 13.61 9.94
CA VAL A 95 12.71 13.31 10.11
C VAL A 95 13.09 12.04 9.35
N ASN A 96 14.34 11.96 8.91
CA ASN A 96 14.94 10.79 8.29
C ASN A 96 16.04 10.21 9.18
N LEU A 97 16.10 8.88 9.30
CA LEU A 97 17.22 8.19 9.93
C LEU A 97 18.38 8.07 8.93
N ASN A 98 19.49 8.72 9.25
CA ASN A 98 20.75 8.53 8.54
C ASN A 98 21.51 7.35 9.15
N TYR A 99 21.47 6.22 8.46
CA TYR A 99 22.11 4.98 8.88
C TYR A 99 23.61 4.91 8.54
N ILE A 100 24.10 5.77 7.65
CA ILE A 100 25.52 5.87 7.28
C ILE A 100 26.28 6.61 8.39
N ASP A 101 25.70 7.68 8.94
CA ASP A 101 26.32 8.54 9.95
C ASP A 101 25.83 8.25 11.37
N ASN A 102 26.22 7.09 11.93
CA ASN A 102 26.00 6.74 13.35
C ASN A 102 24.53 6.82 13.83
N LEU A 103 23.55 6.50 12.97
CA LEU A 103 22.11 6.52 13.32
C LEU A 103 21.62 7.91 13.77
N THR A 104 22.05 8.95 13.06
CA THR A 104 21.61 10.34 13.30
C THR A 104 20.27 10.62 12.65
N LEU A 105 19.54 11.62 13.14
CA LEU A 105 18.25 12.05 12.62
C LEU A 105 18.39 13.41 11.95
N THR A 106 17.86 13.55 10.74
CA THR A 106 17.87 14.80 9.96
C THR A 106 16.46 15.19 9.55
N MET A 107 16.20 16.46 9.23
CA MET A 107 14.86 16.90 8.82
C MET A 107 14.50 16.36 7.43
N ASN A 108 13.25 15.90 7.28
CA ASN A 108 12.70 15.50 5.99
C ASN A 108 12.02 16.70 5.30
N PRO A 109 12.57 17.24 4.19
CA PRO A 109 11.97 18.36 3.46
C PRO A 109 10.69 17.99 2.70
N ASP A 110 10.39 16.70 2.57
CA ASP A 110 9.25 16.16 1.84
C ASP A 110 8.18 15.56 2.77
N ALA A 111 8.27 15.86 4.07
CA ALA A 111 7.33 15.38 5.07
C ALA A 111 5.88 15.82 4.79
N TRP A 112 4.94 14.89 4.94
CA TRP A 112 3.50 15.16 4.86
C TRP A 112 3.03 15.99 6.05
N THR A 113 3.74 15.93 7.18
CA THR A 113 3.51 16.71 8.40
C THR A 113 3.71 18.22 8.20
N GLN A 114 4.12 18.66 7.02
CA GLN A 114 4.08 20.08 6.64
C GLN A 114 2.67 20.62 6.39
N VAL A 115 1.68 19.75 6.14
CA VAL A 115 0.30 20.16 5.85
C VAL A 115 -0.75 19.28 6.53
N ALA A 116 -0.34 18.38 7.45
CA ALA A 116 -1.23 17.45 8.12
C ALA A 116 -0.73 17.10 9.52
N ASN A 117 -1.67 16.88 10.44
CA ASN A 117 -1.42 16.16 11.67
C ASN A 117 -1.44 14.66 11.34
N ILE A 118 -0.46 13.87 11.78
CA ILE A 118 -0.39 12.45 11.41
C ILE A 118 -0.27 11.57 12.65
N ILE A 119 -1.17 10.59 12.76
CA ILE A 119 -1.10 9.51 13.73
C ILE A 119 -0.53 8.28 13.02
N TYR A 120 0.67 7.87 13.39
CA TYR A 120 1.24 6.58 13.03
C TYR A 120 0.95 5.60 14.15
N VAL A 121 0.41 4.42 13.84
CA VAL A 121 0.05 3.42 14.85
C VAL A 121 0.74 2.09 14.55
N ASP A 122 1.25 1.48 15.61
CA ASP A 122 1.69 0.09 15.59
C ASP A 122 0.47 -0.81 15.80
N ILE A 123 -0.05 -1.43 14.74
CA ILE A 123 -1.25 -2.27 14.80
C ILE A 123 -1.13 -3.42 13.78
N PRO A 124 -1.48 -4.68 14.14
CA PRO A 124 -2.08 -5.16 15.39
C PRO A 124 -1.05 -5.37 16.53
N ALA A 125 -1.49 -5.93 17.66
CA ALA A 125 -0.59 -6.33 18.75
C ALA A 125 0.57 -7.19 18.23
N GLY A 126 1.80 -6.89 18.69
CA GLY A 126 3.03 -7.49 18.17
C GLY A 126 3.68 -6.72 17.04
N THR A 127 3.03 -5.70 16.49
CA THR A 127 3.67 -4.72 15.61
C THR A 127 4.45 -3.73 16.46
N GLY A 128 5.71 -3.47 16.13
CA GLY A 128 6.53 -2.45 16.79
C GLY A 128 6.49 -2.51 18.32
N PHE A 129 6.08 -1.42 18.98
CA PHE A 129 5.98 -1.35 20.44
C PHE A 129 4.61 -1.79 21.01
N SER A 130 3.68 -2.23 20.16
CA SER A 130 2.37 -2.72 20.58
C SER A 130 2.43 -4.15 21.08
N TYR A 131 1.64 -4.45 22.12
CA TYR A 131 1.65 -5.76 22.77
C TYR A 131 0.28 -6.15 23.30
N ALA A 132 0.12 -7.43 23.67
CA ALA A 132 -1.04 -7.92 24.40
C ALA A 132 -0.67 -8.51 25.77
N LYS A 133 -1.57 -8.35 26.75
CA LYS A 133 -1.44 -8.84 28.13
C LYS A 133 -1.87 -10.30 28.30
N THR A 134 -2.66 -10.81 27.35
CA THR A 134 -3.25 -12.15 27.35
C THR A 134 -2.90 -12.87 26.04
N LYS A 135 -2.95 -14.20 26.04
CA LYS A 135 -2.68 -15.00 24.83
C LYS A 135 -3.67 -14.70 23.72
N GLU A 136 -4.93 -14.49 24.08
CA GLU A 136 -6.03 -14.21 23.17
C GLU A 136 -5.85 -12.85 22.49
N GLY A 137 -5.30 -11.85 23.19
CA GLY A 137 -5.04 -10.53 22.61
C GLY A 137 -3.93 -10.50 21.55
N TRP A 138 -3.11 -11.55 21.46
CA TRP A 138 -2.10 -11.69 20.39
C TRP A 138 -2.69 -12.21 19.08
N ILE A 139 -3.88 -12.82 19.10
CA ILE A 139 -4.55 -13.35 17.91
C ILE A 139 -5.32 -12.21 17.24
N SER A 140 -5.12 -12.04 15.94
CA SER A 140 -5.78 -10.99 15.15
C SER A 140 -6.22 -11.51 13.77
N SER A 141 -6.90 -10.65 13.02
CA SER A 141 -7.32 -10.85 11.63
C SER A 141 -7.54 -9.51 10.94
N ASP A 142 -7.81 -9.48 9.62
CA ASP A 142 -8.15 -8.25 8.92
C ASP A 142 -9.39 -7.58 9.54
N THR A 143 -10.40 -8.38 9.88
CA THR A 143 -11.62 -7.91 10.57
C THR A 143 -11.32 -7.38 11.98
N ILE A 144 -10.51 -8.10 12.77
CA ILE A 144 -10.14 -7.67 14.13
C ILE A 144 -9.32 -6.38 14.06
N LEU A 145 -8.35 -6.29 13.16
CA LEU A 145 -7.52 -5.11 12.95
C LEU A 145 -8.41 -3.90 12.64
N ALA A 146 -9.37 -4.02 11.71
CA ALA A 146 -10.28 -2.93 11.38
C ALA A 146 -11.09 -2.44 12.59
N ALA A 147 -11.64 -3.37 13.37
CA ALA A 147 -12.38 -3.05 14.59
C ALA A 147 -11.50 -2.36 15.65
N GLN A 148 -10.30 -2.89 15.90
CA GLN A 148 -9.34 -2.32 16.85
C GLN A 148 -8.84 -0.93 16.39
N ALA A 149 -8.64 -0.72 15.09
CA ALA A 149 -8.26 0.57 14.53
C ALA A 149 -9.34 1.64 14.77
N ASN A 150 -10.61 1.27 14.64
CA ASN A 150 -11.74 2.15 14.91
C ASN A 150 -11.90 2.45 16.40
N GLU A 151 -11.73 1.46 17.27
CA GLU A 151 -11.73 1.68 18.71
C GLU A 151 -10.56 2.57 19.16
N PHE A 152 -9.36 2.32 18.62
CA PHE A 152 -8.19 3.14 18.84
C PHE A 152 -8.47 4.61 18.53
N LEU A 153 -8.98 4.90 17.33
CA LEU A 153 -9.24 6.27 16.91
C LEU A 153 -10.32 6.95 17.78
N LYS A 154 -11.39 6.22 18.13
CA LYS A 154 -12.42 6.68 19.08
C LYS A 154 -11.82 7.07 20.43
N LYS A 155 -10.96 6.24 21.02
CA LYS A 155 -10.29 6.53 22.30
C LYS A 155 -9.28 7.67 22.16
N PHE A 156 -8.46 7.66 21.12
CA PHE A 156 -7.47 8.70 20.85
C PHE A 156 -8.12 10.08 20.74
N LEU A 157 -9.22 10.22 19.98
CA LEU A 157 -9.88 11.51 19.78
C LEU A 157 -10.76 11.96 20.96
N ARG A 158 -11.15 11.06 21.86
CA ARG A 158 -11.69 11.44 23.18
C ARG A 158 -10.63 12.12 24.05
N ASP A 159 -9.40 11.64 24.00
CA ASP A 159 -8.25 12.23 24.72
C ASP A 159 -7.68 13.47 24.01
N HIS A 160 -8.03 13.67 22.73
CA HIS A 160 -7.58 14.78 21.90
C HIS A 160 -8.75 15.51 21.20
N PRO A 161 -9.72 16.04 21.96
CA PRO A 161 -10.95 16.58 21.40
C PRO A 161 -10.72 17.79 20.48
N LYS A 162 -9.57 18.46 20.59
CA LYS A 162 -9.20 19.56 19.67
C LYS A 162 -9.11 19.12 18.21
N PHE A 163 -8.81 17.84 17.94
CA PHE A 163 -8.69 17.32 16.57
C PHE A 163 -10.00 16.76 15.99
N LEU A 164 -11.10 16.75 16.75
CA LEU A 164 -12.40 16.23 16.27
C LEU A 164 -12.96 17.03 15.09
N ARG A 165 -12.58 18.31 14.98
CA ARG A 165 -13.01 19.20 13.89
C ARG A 165 -12.13 19.10 12.65
N ASN A 166 -10.92 18.57 12.76
CA ASN A 166 -9.99 18.49 11.65
C ASN A 166 -10.54 17.52 10.58
N PRO A 167 -10.40 17.85 9.27
CA PRO A 167 -10.62 16.91 8.19
C PRO A 167 -9.90 15.59 8.43
N LEU A 168 -10.64 14.49 8.64
CA LEU A 168 -10.07 13.18 8.93
C LEU A 168 -9.91 12.36 7.65
N TYR A 169 -8.70 11.87 7.42
CA TYR A 169 -8.38 10.90 6.37
C TYR A 169 -7.76 9.64 6.98
N VAL A 170 -8.24 8.47 6.56
CA VAL A 170 -7.60 7.18 6.90
C VAL A 170 -6.60 6.84 5.80
N SER A 171 -5.37 6.49 6.15
CA SER A 171 -4.30 6.27 5.19
C SER A 171 -3.60 4.94 5.41
N GLY A 172 -3.20 4.28 4.31
CA GLY A 172 -2.34 3.11 4.40
C GLY A 172 -1.57 2.81 3.11
N ILE A 173 -0.82 1.73 3.14
CA ILE A 173 0.02 1.23 2.06
C ILE A 173 -0.04 -0.30 1.94
N SER A 174 0.19 -0.83 0.74
CA SER A 174 0.44 -2.26 0.52
C SER A 174 -0.75 -3.11 0.96
N TYR A 175 -0.51 -4.14 1.78
CA TYR A 175 -1.53 -5.03 2.34
C TYR A 175 -2.72 -4.28 2.99
N THR A 176 -2.50 -3.08 3.54
CA THR A 176 -3.62 -2.33 4.14
C THR A 176 -4.64 -1.79 3.15
N GLY A 177 -4.41 -1.90 1.84
CA GLY A 177 -5.48 -1.73 0.84
C GLY A 177 -6.68 -2.66 1.08
N ILE A 178 -6.49 -3.78 1.78
CA ILE A 178 -7.57 -4.67 2.23
C ILE A 178 -8.40 -4.04 3.36
N VAL A 179 -7.77 -3.39 4.34
CA VAL A 179 -8.44 -2.94 5.58
C VAL A 179 -8.82 -1.47 5.60
N ILE A 180 -8.12 -0.59 4.88
CA ILE A 180 -8.39 0.87 4.90
C ILE A 180 -9.82 1.22 4.43
N PRO A 181 -10.34 0.64 3.33
CA PRO A 181 -11.72 0.88 2.92
C PRO A 181 -12.72 0.43 3.99
N LYS A 182 -12.46 -0.71 4.63
CA LYS A 182 -13.29 -1.26 5.71
C LYS A 182 -13.31 -0.36 6.94
N ILE A 183 -12.14 0.09 7.40
CA ILE A 183 -11.99 1.03 8.52
C ILE A 183 -12.76 2.32 8.22
N THR A 184 -12.53 2.90 7.04
CA THR A 184 -13.18 4.15 6.62
C THR A 184 -14.70 4.01 6.58
N LEU A 185 -15.21 2.92 6.02
CA LEU A 185 -16.64 2.65 5.94
C LEU A 185 -17.26 2.53 7.33
N GLU A 186 -16.63 1.80 8.24
CA GLU A 186 -17.12 1.64 9.62
C GLU A 186 -17.17 2.96 10.39
N LEU A 187 -16.24 3.90 10.11
CA LEU A 187 -16.30 5.25 10.68
C LEU A 187 -17.53 6.02 10.18
N TYR A 188 -17.81 5.98 8.87
CA TYR A 188 -19.01 6.62 8.30
C TYR A 188 -20.29 6.00 8.87
N GLU A 189 -20.38 4.67 8.89
CA GLU A 189 -21.53 3.97 9.48
C GLU A 189 -21.65 4.26 10.98
N GLY A 190 -20.54 4.44 11.70
CA GLY A 190 -20.54 4.87 13.10
C GLY A 190 -21.17 6.25 13.29
N ASN A 191 -20.79 7.22 12.46
CA ASN A 191 -21.42 8.54 12.46
C ASN A 191 -22.93 8.45 12.16
N GLU A 192 -23.34 7.60 11.21
CA GLU A 192 -24.75 7.40 10.84
C GLU A 192 -25.58 6.75 11.94
N ARG A 193 -24.97 5.83 12.72
CA ARG A 193 -25.59 5.25 13.91
C ARG A 193 -25.64 6.23 15.10
N GLY A 194 -24.92 7.35 15.04
CA GLY A 194 -24.80 8.31 16.13
C GLY A 194 -23.75 7.95 17.19
N ASP A 195 -22.80 7.07 16.85
CA ASP A 195 -21.67 6.74 17.73
C ASP A 195 -20.91 8.02 18.14
N GLN A 196 -20.42 8.07 19.39
CA GLN A 196 -19.64 9.19 19.89
C GLN A 196 -18.16 8.81 20.15
N PRO A 197 -17.20 9.69 19.84
CA PRO A 197 -17.40 11.02 19.24
C PRO A 197 -17.70 10.93 17.74
N THR A 198 -18.44 11.92 17.22
CA THR A 198 -18.64 12.08 15.78
C THR A 198 -17.36 12.58 15.11
N PHE A 199 -16.97 11.96 13.99
CA PHE A 199 -15.75 12.29 13.27
C PHE A 199 -16.02 13.16 12.03
N ASN A 200 -15.15 14.13 11.75
CA ASN A 200 -15.17 14.89 10.49
C ASN A 200 -14.48 14.12 9.36
N ILE A 201 -15.03 12.96 8.98
CA ILE A 201 -14.45 12.07 7.95
C ILE A 201 -14.58 12.74 6.59
N GLN A 202 -13.45 12.85 5.88
CA GLN A 202 -13.40 13.39 4.52
C GLN A 202 -12.99 12.33 3.49
N GLY A 203 -12.30 11.27 3.93
CA GLY A 203 -12.09 10.08 3.12
C GLY A 203 -10.81 9.34 3.44
N TYR A 204 -10.10 8.87 2.41
CA TYR A 204 -8.99 7.94 2.60
C TYR A 204 -7.90 8.04 1.52
N ILE A 205 -6.70 7.58 1.86
CA ILE A 205 -5.50 7.62 1.01
C ILE A 205 -4.86 6.24 1.01
N ILE A 206 -4.63 5.63 -0.15
CA ILE A 206 -3.96 4.33 -0.23
C ILE A 206 -2.83 4.36 -1.26
N CYS A 207 -1.63 3.99 -0.80
CA CYS A 207 -0.43 3.87 -1.62
C CYS A 207 -0.23 2.41 -2.03
N SER A 208 0.02 2.13 -3.31
CA SER A 208 0.32 0.79 -3.84
C SER A 208 -0.50 -0.34 -3.20
N PRO A 209 -1.84 -0.28 -3.27
CA PRO A 209 -2.72 -1.17 -2.52
C PRO A 209 -2.74 -2.60 -3.06
N LEU A 210 -2.79 -3.57 -2.14
CA LEU A 210 -3.50 -4.83 -2.38
C LEU A 210 -4.99 -4.61 -2.08
N THR A 211 -5.86 -4.83 -3.06
CA THR A 211 -7.31 -4.68 -2.98
C THR A 211 -8.02 -6.03 -3.14
N ASP A 212 -7.49 -6.95 -3.95
CA ASP A 212 -8.08 -8.25 -4.26
C ASP A 212 -6.99 -9.32 -4.42
N LYS A 213 -7.02 -10.33 -3.55
CA LYS A 213 -6.00 -11.39 -3.48
C LYS A 213 -5.89 -12.26 -4.74
N PHE A 214 -6.84 -12.18 -5.66
CA PHE A 214 -6.74 -12.85 -6.96
C PHE A 214 -6.35 -11.86 -8.06
N LYS A 215 -7.10 -10.77 -8.22
CA LYS A 215 -6.93 -9.87 -9.38
C LYS A 215 -5.60 -9.14 -9.36
N ASP A 216 -5.15 -8.67 -8.21
CA ASP A 216 -3.91 -7.88 -8.14
C ASP A 216 -2.68 -8.74 -8.46
N PHE A 217 -2.65 -9.98 -7.98
CA PHE A 217 -1.59 -10.93 -8.33
C PHE A 217 -1.62 -11.32 -9.81
N ASN A 218 -2.81 -11.58 -10.36
CA ASN A 218 -2.97 -11.86 -11.79
C ASN A 218 -2.57 -10.68 -12.69
N SER A 219 -2.68 -9.45 -12.20
CA SER A 219 -2.30 -8.25 -12.95
C SER A 219 -0.79 -8.17 -13.26
N ARG A 220 0.04 -8.92 -12.53
CA ARG A 220 1.51 -8.95 -12.72
C ARG A 220 1.93 -9.45 -14.10
N LEU A 221 1.19 -10.38 -14.70
CA LEU A 221 1.50 -10.86 -16.06
C LEU A 221 1.40 -9.71 -17.07
N GLU A 222 0.29 -8.97 -17.04
CA GLU A 222 0.06 -7.83 -17.93
C GLU A 222 1.06 -6.70 -17.65
N TYR A 223 1.37 -6.44 -16.39
CA TYR A 223 2.38 -5.46 -16.03
C TYR A 223 3.78 -5.84 -16.54
N ALA A 224 4.20 -7.10 -16.36
CA ALA A 224 5.48 -7.59 -16.89
C ALA A 224 5.60 -7.39 -18.40
N TYR A 225 4.50 -7.63 -19.13
CA TYR A 225 4.42 -7.38 -20.56
C TYR A 225 4.58 -5.89 -20.90
N ARG A 226 3.83 -5.01 -20.23
CA ARG A 226 3.91 -3.55 -20.44
C ARG A 226 5.27 -2.95 -20.12
N MET A 227 6.01 -3.55 -19.19
CA MET A 227 7.35 -3.12 -18.81
C MET A 227 8.46 -3.79 -19.64
N GLY A 228 8.10 -4.63 -20.63
CA GLY A 228 9.07 -5.31 -21.50
C GLY A 228 9.89 -6.38 -20.78
N LEU A 229 9.41 -6.88 -19.64
CA LEU A 229 10.06 -7.97 -18.89
C LEU A 229 9.79 -9.34 -19.55
N ILE A 230 8.71 -9.44 -20.32
CA ILE A 230 8.38 -10.60 -21.15
C ILE A 230 8.00 -10.16 -22.56
N SER A 231 8.22 -11.04 -23.54
CA SER A 231 7.87 -10.82 -24.95
C SER A 231 6.42 -11.20 -25.27
N ASP A 232 5.91 -10.71 -26.40
CA ASP A 232 4.54 -10.96 -26.91
C ASP A 232 4.18 -12.45 -26.94
N ASP A 233 5.11 -13.33 -27.30
CA ASP A 233 4.86 -14.77 -27.38
C ASP A 233 4.67 -15.40 -25.99
N ILE A 234 5.40 -14.93 -24.97
CA ILE A 234 5.24 -15.40 -23.59
C ILE A 234 3.90 -14.92 -23.05
N HIS A 235 3.60 -13.63 -23.20
CA HIS A 235 2.33 -13.05 -22.75
C HIS A 235 1.15 -13.75 -23.43
N LYS A 236 1.13 -13.82 -24.77
CA LYS A 236 0.06 -14.48 -25.51
C LYS A 236 -0.11 -15.95 -25.15
N SER A 237 1.00 -16.69 -24.98
CA SER A 237 0.93 -18.09 -24.56
C SER A 237 0.27 -18.23 -23.19
N ALA A 238 0.55 -17.33 -22.25
CA ALA A 238 -0.12 -17.33 -20.95
C ALA A 238 -1.62 -16.98 -21.09
N ILE A 239 -1.96 -15.91 -21.81
CA ILE A 239 -3.36 -15.51 -22.04
C ILE A 239 -4.19 -16.65 -22.66
N ASP A 240 -3.67 -17.30 -23.70
CA ASP A 240 -4.41 -18.31 -24.47
C ASP A 240 -4.63 -19.62 -23.71
N ASN A 241 -3.80 -19.94 -22.71
CA ASN A 241 -3.79 -21.26 -22.06
C ASN A 241 -4.21 -21.26 -20.59
N CYS A 242 -4.29 -20.09 -19.94
CA CYS A 242 -4.44 -19.99 -18.49
C CYS A 242 -5.78 -19.41 -18.01
N ASP A 243 -6.69 -19.05 -18.92
CA ASP A 243 -8.06 -18.60 -18.60
C ASP A 243 -8.14 -17.48 -17.55
N GLY A 244 -7.14 -16.58 -17.53
CA GLY A 244 -7.09 -15.46 -16.59
C GLY A 244 -6.61 -15.82 -15.18
N ASN A 245 -6.19 -17.07 -14.93
CA ASN A 245 -5.49 -17.47 -13.71
C ASN A 245 -4.02 -17.76 -14.00
N TYR A 246 -3.17 -16.80 -13.63
CA TYR A 246 -1.71 -16.82 -13.78
C TYR A 246 -1.00 -17.02 -12.45
N VAL A 247 -1.74 -17.34 -11.39
CA VAL A 247 -1.25 -17.58 -10.03
C VAL A 247 -1.76 -18.95 -9.56
N ASP A 248 -1.04 -19.56 -8.62
CA ASP A 248 -1.49 -20.69 -7.82
C ASP A 248 -2.00 -21.88 -8.66
N ILE A 249 -1.24 -22.21 -9.70
CA ILE A 249 -1.62 -23.22 -10.69
C ILE A 249 -1.37 -24.62 -10.17
N ASP A 250 -2.43 -25.44 -10.21
CA ASP A 250 -2.27 -26.88 -10.06
C ASP A 250 -1.78 -27.47 -11.39
N ASP A 251 -0.47 -27.75 -11.45
CA ASP A 251 0.20 -28.39 -12.59
C ASP A 251 -0.48 -29.69 -13.04
N SER A 252 -1.14 -30.39 -12.12
CA SER A 252 -1.86 -31.63 -12.42
C SER A 252 -3.23 -31.38 -13.08
N ALA A 253 -3.80 -30.19 -12.90
CA ALA A 253 -5.08 -29.77 -13.46
C ALA A 253 -4.93 -29.07 -14.82
N ASN A 254 -3.88 -28.27 -15.04
CA ASN A 254 -3.63 -27.59 -16.32
C ASN A 254 -2.14 -27.49 -16.69
N ALA A 255 -1.58 -28.60 -17.17
CA ALA A 255 -0.18 -28.68 -17.58
C ALA A 255 0.20 -27.73 -18.74
N ILE A 256 -0.76 -27.35 -19.61
CA ILE A 256 -0.49 -26.44 -20.75
C ILE A 256 -0.27 -25.02 -20.22
N CYS A 257 -1.10 -24.58 -19.28
CA CYS A 257 -0.91 -23.30 -18.62
C CYS A 257 0.38 -23.26 -17.81
N ALA A 258 0.64 -24.28 -16.98
CA ALA A 258 1.87 -24.36 -16.19
C ALA A 258 3.13 -24.23 -17.07
N ASN A 259 3.16 -24.95 -18.20
CA ASN A 259 4.26 -24.82 -19.16
C ASN A 259 4.32 -23.44 -19.85
N SER A 260 3.18 -22.77 -20.04
CA SER A 260 3.13 -21.41 -20.58
C SER A 260 3.69 -20.39 -19.58
N LEU A 261 3.42 -20.56 -18.28
CA LEU A 261 3.93 -19.68 -17.23
C LEU A 261 5.39 -19.90 -16.87
N ARG A 262 5.95 -21.08 -17.14
CA ARG A 262 7.37 -21.36 -16.85
C ARG A 262 8.33 -20.32 -17.43
N ARG A 263 8.11 -19.87 -18.67
CA ARG A 263 8.94 -18.81 -19.29
C ARG A 263 8.72 -17.45 -18.66
N TYR A 264 7.48 -17.16 -18.24
CA TYR A 264 7.16 -15.94 -17.49
C TYR A 264 7.89 -15.93 -16.14
N GLU A 265 7.83 -17.03 -15.39
CA GLU A 265 8.52 -17.21 -14.11
C GLU A 265 10.04 -17.10 -14.26
N GLU A 266 10.63 -17.73 -15.29
CA GLU A 266 12.04 -17.62 -15.60
C GLU A 266 12.46 -16.15 -15.81
N CYS A 267 11.67 -15.38 -16.58
CA CYS A 267 11.94 -13.97 -16.86
C CYS A 267 11.89 -13.07 -15.61
N ILE A 268 10.98 -13.35 -14.67
CA ILE A 268 10.78 -12.51 -13.47
C ILE A 268 11.53 -13.02 -12.24
N SER A 269 12.12 -14.22 -12.29
CA SER A 269 12.76 -14.90 -11.16
C SER A 269 13.82 -14.07 -10.43
N HIS A 270 14.46 -13.14 -11.15
CA HIS A 270 15.48 -12.26 -10.62
C HIS A 270 15.12 -10.75 -10.68
N ILE A 271 13.83 -10.43 -10.69
CA ILE A 271 13.34 -9.05 -10.64
C ILE A 271 13.02 -8.68 -9.20
N ASN A 272 13.49 -7.51 -8.74
CA ASN A 272 13.09 -6.95 -7.46
C ASN A 272 11.64 -6.46 -7.54
N PHE A 273 10.75 -7.04 -6.73
CA PHE A 273 9.34 -6.71 -6.84
C PHE A 273 8.98 -5.35 -6.24
N GLU A 274 9.78 -4.86 -5.29
CA GLU A 274 9.57 -3.53 -4.71
C GLU A 274 9.87 -2.43 -5.73
N ASN A 275 10.81 -2.64 -6.64
CA ASN A 275 11.11 -1.75 -7.77
C ASN A 275 11.86 -2.52 -8.85
N ILE A 276 11.25 -2.67 -10.04
CA ILE A 276 11.80 -3.52 -11.11
C ILE A 276 13.14 -3.03 -11.68
N LEU A 277 13.53 -1.77 -11.44
CA LEU A 277 14.80 -1.22 -11.93
C LEU A 277 15.96 -1.47 -10.96
N ASP A 278 15.65 -1.76 -9.70
CA ASP A 278 16.66 -1.89 -8.67
C ASP A 278 17.16 -3.34 -8.58
N PRO A 279 18.47 -3.56 -8.43
CA PRO A 279 18.98 -4.90 -8.13
C PRO A 279 18.50 -5.36 -6.76
N PHE A 280 18.46 -6.68 -6.54
CA PHE A 280 18.28 -7.19 -5.18
C PHE A 280 19.38 -6.69 -4.27
N CYS A 281 19.02 -6.46 -3.02
CA CYS A 281 19.95 -6.11 -1.96
C CYS A 281 21.05 -7.17 -1.75
N ASP A 282 22.31 -6.80 -1.93
CA ASP A 282 23.46 -7.53 -1.41
C ASP A 282 23.88 -6.93 -0.06
N ASP A 283 23.71 -7.70 1.02
CA ASP A 283 24.13 -7.30 2.38
C ASP A 283 25.64 -7.04 2.50
N LYS A 284 26.43 -7.52 1.52
CA LYS A 284 27.88 -7.35 1.49
C LYS A 284 28.33 -6.11 0.73
N ASP A 285 27.43 -5.44 0.01
CA ASP A 285 27.73 -4.18 -0.67
C ASP A 285 27.16 -2.98 0.11
N PRO A 286 27.96 -2.34 0.98
CA PRO A 286 27.53 -1.18 1.74
C PRO A 286 27.26 0.07 0.88
N LYS A 287 27.56 0.04 -0.43
CA LYS A 287 27.26 1.15 -1.34
C LYS A 287 25.90 1.02 -2.02
N GLN A 288 25.26 -0.14 -1.93
CA GLN A 288 23.91 -0.31 -2.42
C GLN A 288 22.95 0.33 -1.42
N ASP A 289 22.34 1.45 -1.83
CA ASP A 289 21.18 1.98 -1.12
C ASP A 289 20.09 0.90 -1.17
N CYS A 290 19.76 0.34 -0.02
CA CYS A 290 18.97 -0.87 0.10
C CYS A 290 18.09 -0.78 1.34
N GLU A 291 16.80 -1.02 1.13
CA GLU A 291 15.78 -1.00 2.17
C GLU A 291 16.13 -1.95 3.34
N ARG A 292 16.72 -3.13 3.07
CA ARG A 292 17.13 -4.08 4.12
C ARG A 292 18.22 -3.52 5.03
N VAL A 293 19.14 -2.72 4.50
CA VAL A 293 20.20 -2.08 5.30
C VAL A 293 19.59 -1.01 6.19
N TYR A 294 18.68 -0.21 5.64
CA TYR A 294 17.92 0.78 6.40
C TYR A 294 17.11 0.12 7.53
N ARG A 295 16.33 -0.93 7.24
CA ARG A 295 15.53 -1.67 8.25
C ARG A 295 16.40 -2.18 9.40
N LYS A 296 17.56 -2.79 9.12
CA LYS A 296 18.52 -3.22 10.16
C LYS A 296 19.03 -2.05 11.01
N ALA A 297 19.27 -0.90 10.40
CA ALA A 297 19.70 0.30 11.11
C ALA A 297 18.57 0.87 11.98
N LEU A 298 17.33 0.84 11.49
CA LEU A 298 16.14 1.22 12.23
C LEU A 298 15.89 0.28 13.42
N ASP A 299 15.98 -1.04 13.21
CA ASP A 299 15.91 -2.07 14.27
C ASP A 299 16.94 -1.78 15.36
N LYS A 300 18.19 -1.52 14.95
CA LYS A 300 19.26 -1.17 15.89
C LYS A 300 18.95 0.11 16.64
N TRP A 301 18.47 1.16 15.97
CA TRP A 301 18.15 2.46 16.60
C TRP A 301 17.00 2.32 17.60
N ALA A 302 15.90 1.68 17.20
CA ALA A 302 14.70 1.52 18.03
C ALA A 302 14.95 0.65 19.27
N ASN A 303 15.91 -0.28 19.23
CA ASN A 303 16.32 -1.10 20.36
C ASN A 303 17.35 -0.42 21.29
N ILE A 304 17.80 0.81 21.01
CA ILE A 304 18.63 1.56 21.96
C ILE A 304 17.79 1.90 23.20
N ASN A 305 18.24 1.50 24.39
CA ASN A 305 17.54 1.80 25.66
C ASN A 305 17.20 3.29 25.84
N ALA A 306 18.09 4.19 25.42
CA ALA A 306 17.85 5.63 25.47
C ALA A 306 16.70 6.05 24.52
N VAL A 307 16.54 5.40 23.37
CA VAL A 307 15.45 5.66 22.40
C VAL A 307 14.13 5.18 22.98
N GLN A 308 14.05 3.94 23.45
CA GLN A 308 12.82 3.42 24.07
C GLN A 308 12.39 4.25 25.28
N LYS A 309 13.35 4.68 26.11
CA LYS A 309 13.07 5.58 27.24
C LYS A 309 12.59 6.95 26.77
N ALA A 310 13.19 7.53 25.73
CA ALA A 310 12.75 8.80 25.16
C ALA A 310 11.34 8.71 24.59
N LEU A 311 11.01 7.61 23.89
CA LEU A 311 9.68 7.32 23.35
C LEU A 311 8.65 6.89 24.41
N ASN A 312 9.04 6.78 25.68
CA ASN A 312 8.20 6.33 26.80
C ASN A 312 7.60 4.91 26.57
N VAL A 313 8.39 4.02 25.98
CA VAL A 313 8.05 2.61 25.80
C VAL A 313 8.06 1.89 27.15
N ARG A 314 7.03 1.07 27.40
CA ARG A 314 6.92 0.28 28.64
C ARG A 314 7.94 -0.86 28.64
N GLN A 315 8.93 -0.75 29.53
CA GLN A 315 10.03 -1.70 29.62
C GLN A 315 9.55 -3.11 29.98
N GLY A 316 10.11 -4.12 29.30
CA GLY A 316 9.81 -5.54 29.54
C GLY A 316 8.48 -6.04 28.97
N MET A 317 7.72 -5.21 28.25
CA MET A 317 6.45 -5.62 27.64
C MET A 317 6.59 -6.21 26.24
N ILE A 318 7.65 -5.83 25.52
CA ILE A 318 8.03 -6.42 24.24
C ILE A 318 9.45 -7.00 24.35
N GLY A 319 9.78 -7.92 23.45
CA GLY A 319 11.13 -8.43 23.28
C GLY A 319 12.00 -7.45 22.50
N GLU A 320 12.73 -7.96 21.51
CA GLU A 320 13.42 -7.13 20.53
C GLU A 320 12.38 -6.47 19.61
N TRP A 321 12.51 -5.15 19.41
CA TRP A 321 11.69 -4.43 18.45
C TRP A 321 12.16 -4.76 17.04
N GLU A 322 11.22 -4.98 16.13
CA GLU A 322 11.49 -5.23 14.72
C GLU A 322 10.65 -4.29 13.85
N THR A 323 11.23 -3.81 12.75
CA THR A 323 10.54 -2.92 11.80
C THR A 323 9.30 -3.60 11.21
N ILE A 324 9.40 -4.89 10.92
CA ILE A 324 8.30 -5.74 10.43
C ILE A 324 8.27 -7.02 11.25
N ASN A 325 7.13 -7.30 11.88
CA ASN A 325 6.90 -8.58 12.52
C ASN A 325 6.44 -9.62 11.48
N TYR A 326 7.36 -10.47 11.05
CA TYR A 326 7.08 -11.51 10.05
C TYR A 326 6.15 -12.64 10.52
N THR A 327 5.84 -12.72 11.82
CA THR A 327 4.83 -13.66 12.32
C THR A 327 3.40 -13.20 12.01
N LEU A 328 3.21 -11.95 11.58
CA LEU A 328 1.93 -11.39 11.14
C LEU A 328 1.89 -11.20 9.61
N HIS A 329 3.06 -11.04 8.99
CA HIS A 329 3.24 -10.63 7.60
C HIS A 329 2.61 -11.55 6.57
N TYR A 330 1.93 -10.96 5.58
CA TYR A 330 1.16 -11.68 4.57
C TYR A 330 2.06 -12.57 3.72
N GLN A 331 1.59 -13.78 3.49
CA GLN A 331 2.22 -14.74 2.60
C GLN A 331 1.19 -15.12 1.55
N GLN A 332 1.55 -14.95 0.28
CA GLN A 332 0.75 -15.45 -0.84
C GLN A 332 0.46 -16.94 -0.60
N ASP A 333 -0.74 -17.39 -0.98
CA ASP A 333 -1.23 -18.77 -0.83
C ASP A 333 -1.52 -19.24 0.60
N LYS A 334 -1.39 -18.34 1.57
CA LYS A 334 -1.79 -18.60 2.96
C LYS A 334 -3.01 -17.79 3.34
N ASN A 335 -3.86 -18.43 4.15
CA ASN A 335 -5.03 -17.79 4.75
C ASN A 335 -4.74 -17.24 6.15
N ASP A 336 -3.65 -17.69 6.79
CA ASP A 336 -3.29 -17.29 8.14
C ASP A 336 -1.81 -17.54 8.47
N THR A 337 -1.42 -17.01 9.62
CA THR A 337 -0.23 -17.35 10.40
C THR A 337 -0.67 -17.87 11.77
N VAL A 338 0.31 -18.13 12.65
CA VAL A 338 0.04 -18.46 14.05
C VAL A 338 -0.75 -17.37 14.78
N TYR A 339 -0.59 -16.10 14.40
CA TYR A 339 -1.14 -14.96 15.13
C TYR A 339 -2.08 -14.07 14.32
N TYR A 340 -2.17 -14.26 13.00
CA TYR A 340 -2.96 -13.39 12.13
C TYR A 340 -3.69 -14.16 11.05
N SER A 341 -5.01 -13.95 10.91
CA SER A 341 -5.80 -14.50 9.80
C SER A 341 -6.12 -13.45 8.74
N TYR A 342 -5.87 -13.77 7.48
CA TYR A 342 -6.12 -12.93 6.30
C TYR A 342 -7.57 -13.11 5.81
N ASP A 343 -8.55 -12.85 6.69
CA ASP A 343 -9.95 -13.20 6.53
C ASP A 343 -10.76 -12.33 5.54
N ILE A 344 -10.20 -11.21 5.05
CA ILE A 344 -10.83 -10.40 4.00
C ILE A 344 -10.16 -10.69 2.66
N PHE A 345 -10.88 -11.32 1.74
CA PHE A 345 -10.34 -11.68 0.42
C PHE A 345 -10.17 -10.48 -0.52
N SER A 346 -11.13 -9.55 -0.49
CA SER A 346 -11.18 -8.39 -1.39
C SER A 346 -11.90 -7.22 -0.73
N SER A 347 -11.30 -6.03 -0.78
CA SER A 347 -11.88 -4.78 -0.27
C SER A 347 -12.67 -4.01 -1.33
N PHE A 348 -12.79 -4.54 -2.55
CA PHE A 348 -13.56 -3.93 -3.63
C PHE A 348 -15.01 -3.64 -3.23
N SER A 349 -15.63 -4.53 -2.45
CA SER A 349 -17.01 -4.35 -1.98
C SER A 349 -17.14 -3.14 -1.02
N ASP A 350 -16.12 -2.86 -0.22
CA ASP A 350 -16.11 -1.73 0.69
C ASP A 350 -15.85 -0.42 -0.06
N HIS A 351 -14.95 -0.41 -1.05
CA HIS A 351 -14.82 0.71 -2.00
C HIS A 351 -16.16 1.04 -2.68
N LYS A 352 -16.90 0.02 -3.13
CA LYS A 352 -18.22 0.21 -3.76
C LYS A 352 -19.24 0.82 -2.80
N LYS A 353 -19.25 0.42 -1.52
CA LYS A 353 -20.12 1.02 -0.50
C LYS A 353 -19.75 2.47 -0.21
N LEU A 354 -18.46 2.79 -0.21
CA LEU A 354 -17.96 4.15 0.00
C LEU A 354 -18.40 5.13 -1.10
N LEU A 355 -18.78 4.66 -2.30
CA LEU A 355 -19.35 5.50 -3.36
C LEU A 355 -20.65 6.20 -2.96
N SER A 356 -21.38 5.65 -1.97
CA SER A 356 -22.60 6.25 -1.43
C SER A 356 -22.34 7.35 -0.40
N LYS A 357 -21.08 7.56 0.00
CA LYS A 357 -20.68 8.53 1.01
C LYS A 357 -20.09 9.78 0.34
N ASN A 358 -20.27 10.94 0.99
CA ASN A 358 -19.62 12.19 0.60
C ASN A 358 -18.13 12.14 0.97
N CYS A 359 -17.34 11.43 0.17
CA CYS A 359 -15.99 10.99 0.50
C CYS A 359 -15.03 11.24 -0.67
N ARG A 360 -13.77 11.55 -0.35
CA ARG A 360 -12.69 11.70 -1.33
C ARG A 360 -11.63 10.62 -1.12
N ALA A 361 -11.24 9.95 -2.19
CA ALA A 361 -10.17 8.96 -2.21
C ALA A 361 -8.95 9.46 -3.00
N LEU A 362 -7.76 9.26 -2.47
CA LEU A 362 -6.51 9.31 -3.23
C LEU A 362 -5.92 7.91 -3.28
N ILE A 363 -5.87 7.32 -4.47
CA ILE A 363 -5.20 6.05 -4.71
C ILE A 363 -3.99 6.35 -5.57
N PHE A 364 -2.81 5.91 -5.18
CA PHE A 364 -1.63 6.15 -6.00
C PHE A 364 -0.63 5.00 -5.91
N SER A 365 0.10 4.77 -6.99
CA SER A 365 1.06 3.68 -7.10
C SER A 365 2.37 4.19 -7.70
N GLY A 366 3.47 3.51 -7.37
CA GLY A 366 4.68 3.60 -8.17
C GLY A 366 4.45 2.89 -9.51
N ASP A 367 4.88 3.49 -10.62
CA ASP A 367 4.78 2.84 -11.94
C ASP A 367 5.84 1.75 -12.16
N HIS A 368 6.79 1.58 -11.23
CA HIS A 368 7.79 0.51 -11.20
C HIS A 368 7.54 -0.54 -10.10
N ASP A 369 6.42 -0.46 -9.39
CA ASP A 369 5.97 -1.44 -8.39
C ASP A 369 5.51 -2.75 -9.06
N PHE A 370 6.20 -3.85 -8.81
CA PHE A 370 5.76 -5.19 -9.24
C PHE A 370 5.00 -5.94 -8.12
N THR A 371 5.16 -5.53 -6.86
CA THR A 371 4.47 -6.12 -5.71
C THR A 371 2.95 -6.03 -5.90
N PHE A 372 2.40 -4.83 -6.07
CA PHE A 372 1.00 -4.62 -6.46
C PHE A 372 0.92 -3.60 -7.60
N PRO A 373 1.06 -4.04 -8.86
CA PRO A 373 1.21 -3.15 -9.99
C PRO A 373 0.02 -2.22 -10.20
N TYR A 374 0.33 -1.04 -10.74
CA TYR A 374 -0.66 -0.02 -11.11
C TYR A 374 -1.79 -0.59 -12.00
N VAL A 375 -1.50 -1.61 -12.81
CA VAL A 375 -2.45 -2.30 -13.69
C VAL A 375 -3.62 -2.91 -12.93
N GLY A 376 -3.37 -3.60 -11.80
CA GLY A 376 -4.44 -4.16 -10.96
C GLY A 376 -5.32 -3.07 -10.38
N VAL A 377 -4.70 -1.95 -10.01
CA VAL A 377 -5.41 -0.77 -9.48
C VAL A 377 -6.33 -0.14 -10.52
N GLU A 378 -5.85 0.07 -11.75
CA GLU A 378 -6.68 0.56 -12.86
C GLU A 378 -7.86 -0.38 -13.16
N GLN A 379 -7.62 -1.70 -13.13
CA GLN A 379 -8.66 -2.69 -13.40
C GLN A 379 -9.81 -2.59 -12.40
N TRP A 380 -9.54 -2.58 -11.09
CA TRP A 380 -10.63 -2.50 -10.12
C TRP A 380 -11.28 -1.11 -10.06
N ILE A 381 -10.54 -0.02 -10.31
CA ILE A 381 -11.12 1.32 -10.41
C ILE A 381 -12.10 1.38 -11.60
N ALA A 382 -11.75 0.80 -12.74
CA ALA A 382 -12.66 0.71 -13.89
C ALA A 382 -13.96 -0.02 -13.55
N LEU A 383 -13.90 -1.07 -12.71
CA LEU A 383 -15.08 -1.81 -12.24
C LEU A 383 -16.00 -1.00 -11.32
N LEU A 384 -15.55 0.12 -10.75
CA LEU A 384 -16.42 1.03 -9.99
C LEU A 384 -17.38 1.80 -10.90
N ASN A 385 -17.08 1.89 -12.21
CA ASN A 385 -17.91 2.56 -13.22
C ASN A 385 -18.23 4.03 -12.84
N LEU A 386 -17.19 4.77 -12.44
CA LEU A 386 -17.27 6.20 -12.10
C LEU A 386 -17.07 7.07 -13.34
N ASP A 387 -17.75 8.22 -13.37
CA ASP A 387 -17.56 9.22 -14.42
C ASP A 387 -16.19 9.91 -14.29
N VAL A 388 -15.50 10.05 -15.43
CA VAL A 388 -14.22 10.78 -15.51
C VAL A 388 -14.50 12.28 -15.48
N GLU A 389 -14.09 12.95 -14.41
CA GLU A 389 -14.17 14.40 -14.26
C GLU A 389 -12.96 15.10 -14.88
N VAL A 390 -11.77 14.54 -14.67
CA VAL A 390 -10.52 15.04 -15.27
C VAL A 390 -9.80 13.85 -15.91
N PRO A 391 -9.60 13.86 -17.25
CA PRO A 391 -8.94 12.75 -17.94
C PRO A 391 -7.45 12.68 -17.56
N TRP A 392 -6.86 11.52 -17.84
CA TRP A 392 -5.45 11.22 -17.60
C TRP A 392 -4.53 12.36 -18.08
N LYS A 393 -3.81 12.98 -17.16
CA LYS A 393 -2.94 14.12 -17.42
C LYS A 393 -1.67 14.05 -16.55
N PRO A 394 -0.56 14.66 -16.97
CA PRO A 394 0.63 14.73 -16.14
C PRO A 394 0.45 15.73 -14.99
N PHE A 395 1.11 15.45 -13.86
CA PHE A 395 1.45 16.45 -12.85
C PHE A 395 2.96 16.71 -12.86
N PHE A 396 3.36 17.92 -12.46
CA PHE A 396 4.74 18.38 -12.60
C PHE A 396 5.37 18.73 -11.25
N VAL A 397 6.67 18.43 -11.14
CA VAL A 397 7.54 18.77 -10.02
C VAL A 397 8.85 19.28 -10.62
N ASP A 398 9.29 20.49 -10.23
CA ASP A 398 10.46 21.18 -10.80
C ASP A 398 10.48 21.19 -12.34
N ASP A 399 9.35 21.52 -12.97
CA ASP A 399 9.19 21.53 -14.44
C ASP A 399 9.46 20.18 -15.13
N GLN A 400 9.47 19.08 -14.38
CA GLN A 400 9.52 17.70 -14.88
C GLN A 400 8.21 16.98 -14.58
N VAL A 401 7.84 16.01 -15.41
CA VAL A 401 6.69 15.15 -15.14
C VAL A 401 7.01 14.31 -13.90
N GLY A 402 6.30 14.54 -12.80
CA GLY A 402 6.40 13.74 -11.59
C GLY A 402 5.58 12.45 -11.67
N GLY A 403 4.58 12.44 -12.54
CA GLY A 403 3.67 11.32 -12.74
C GLY A 403 2.42 11.76 -13.49
N TYR A 404 1.39 10.94 -13.41
CA TYR A 404 0.12 11.18 -14.07
C TYR A 404 -1.04 10.95 -13.12
N GLU A 405 -2.15 11.63 -13.35
CA GLU A 405 -3.36 11.49 -12.55
C GLU A 405 -4.63 11.55 -13.42
N THR A 406 -5.68 10.90 -12.94
CA THR A 406 -7.06 11.05 -13.41
C THR A 406 -7.95 11.31 -12.21
N LYS A 407 -9.02 12.06 -12.40
CA LYS A 407 -10.02 12.33 -11.37
C LYS A 407 -11.37 11.81 -11.83
N TYR A 408 -11.97 10.98 -10.99
CA TYR A 408 -13.33 10.50 -11.12
C TYR A 408 -14.22 11.19 -10.09
N ALA A 409 -15.47 11.44 -10.43
CA ALA A 409 -16.44 12.00 -9.48
C ALA A 409 -17.86 11.54 -9.80
N GLN A 410 -18.61 11.19 -8.76
CA GLN A 410 -20.01 10.81 -8.88
C GLN A 410 -20.72 11.04 -7.54
N ASN A 411 -21.87 11.73 -7.55
CA ASN A 411 -22.78 11.84 -6.41
C ASN A 411 -22.12 12.20 -5.06
N GLY A 412 -21.24 13.22 -5.05
CA GLY A 412 -20.55 13.67 -3.82
C GLY A 412 -19.31 12.84 -3.44
N TYR A 413 -19.08 11.71 -4.11
CA TYR A 413 -17.84 10.95 -4.05
C TYR A 413 -16.85 11.43 -5.11
N SER A 414 -15.55 11.44 -4.79
CA SER A 414 -14.49 11.62 -5.79
C SER A 414 -13.30 10.71 -5.53
N LEU A 415 -12.68 10.20 -6.60
CA LEU A 415 -11.47 9.39 -6.54
C LEU A 415 -10.43 10.03 -7.46
N THR A 416 -9.26 10.33 -6.91
CA THR A 416 -8.06 10.67 -7.69
C THR A 416 -7.19 9.42 -7.74
N TYR A 417 -6.91 8.94 -8.95
CA TYR A 417 -5.93 7.90 -9.17
C TYR A 417 -4.68 8.51 -9.79
N ALA A 418 -3.51 8.16 -9.28
CA ALA A 418 -2.24 8.66 -9.80
C ALA A 418 -1.15 7.59 -9.85
N THR A 419 -0.25 7.72 -10.82
CA THR A 419 1.03 7.01 -10.83
C THR A 419 2.16 7.99 -10.61
N VAL A 420 3.18 7.58 -9.84
CA VAL A 420 4.39 8.39 -9.62
C VAL A 420 5.53 7.78 -10.43
N LYS A 421 6.11 8.60 -11.32
CA LYS A 421 7.01 8.14 -12.36
C LYS A 421 8.39 7.76 -11.83
N GLY A 422 8.79 6.51 -12.05
CA GLY A 422 10.05 5.93 -11.57
C GLY A 422 10.02 5.54 -10.11
N ALA A 423 8.85 5.43 -9.48
CA ALA A 423 8.71 5.00 -8.10
C ALA A 423 8.37 3.51 -8.02
N GLY A 424 8.91 2.83 -7.02
CA GLY A 424 8.51 1.48 -6.63
C GLY A 424 7.33 1.46 -5.64
N HIS A 425 7.21 0.35 -4.90
CA HIS A 425 6.11 0.03 -3.99
C HIS A 425 5.91 1.07 -2.88
N SER A 426 6.98 1.38 -2.15
CA SER A 426 7.00 2.48 -1.19
C SER A 426 7.32 3.80 -1.90
N VAL A 427 6.31 4.40 -2.53
CA VAL A 427 6.46 5.57 -3.41
C VAL A 427 7.26 6.72 -2.78
N SER A 428 7.05 6.99 -1.49
CA SER A 428 7.76 8.02 -0.71
C SER A 428 9.25 7.72 -0.49
N ILE A 429 9.68 6.45 -0.51
CA ILE A 429 11.10 6.08 -0.44
C ILE A 429 11.78 6.37 -1.77
N TYR A 430 11.17 5.91 -2.88
CA TYR A 430 11.79 6.01 -4.20
C TYR A 430 11.71 7.41 -4.82
N LYS A 431 10.61 8.14 -4.56
CA LYS A 431 10.32 9.47 -5.11
C LYS A 431 9.71 10.38 -4.05
N PRO A 432 10.47 10.74 -2.98
CA PRO A 432 9.95 11.51 -1.85
C PRO A 432 9.34 12.84 -2.27
N LYS A 433 10.02 13.59 -3.15
CA LYS A 433 9.58 14.91 -3.60
C LYS A 433 8.28 14.85 -4.39
N GLU A 434 8.18 13.92 -5.34
CA GLU A 434 6.99 13.71 -6.16
C GLU A 434 5.82 13.18 -5.36
N SER A 435 6.06 12.21 -4.47
CA SER A 435 5.08 11.71 -3.50
C SER A 435 4.52 12.84 -2.65
N ALA A 436 5.39 13.67 -2.09
CA ALA A 436 5.01 14.79 -1.26
C ALA A 436 4.28 15.88 -2.05
N ALA A 437 4.66 16.15 -3.30
CA ALA A 437 3.94 17.11 -4.15
C ALA A 437 2.50 16.65 -4.42
N LEU A 438 2.33 15.37 -4.78
CA LEU A 438 1.02 14.76 -5.02
C LEU A 438 0.14 14.82 -3.77
N VAL A 439 0.62 14.28 -2.65
CA VAL A 439 -0.21 14.14 -1.44
C VAL A 439 -0.48 15.48 -0.77
N ARG A 440 0.52 16.36 -0.65
CA ARG A 440 0.31 17.70 -0.05
C ARG A 440 -0.62 18.55 -0.92
N GLY A 441 -0.48 18.46 -2.24
CA GLY A 441 -1.36 19.15 -3.20
C GLY A 441 -2.80 18.65 -3.06
N TRP A 442 -3.00 17.33 -3.01
CA TRP A 442 -4.32 16.73 -2.84
C TRP A 442 -4.97 17.11 -1.51
N LEU A 443 -4.26 16.99 -0.38
CA LEU A 443 -4.76 17.38 0.95
C LEU A 443 -5.13 18.86 1.01
N SER A 444 -4.31 19.73 0.42
CA SER A 444 -4.55 21.19 0.42
C SER A 444 -5.71 21.61 -0.49
N SER A 445 -6.07 20.81 -1.49
CA SER A 445 -7.19 21.11 -2.40
C SER A 445 -8.54 21.22 -1.68
N GLN A 446 -8.72 20.52 -0.55
CA GLN A 446 -9.94 20.57 0.26
C GLN A 446 -10.03 21.88 1.06
N THR A 447 -8.91 22.35 1.62
CA THR A 447 -8.85 23.59 2.41
C THR A 447 -9.24 24.83 1.58
N TYR A 448 -8.97 24.79 0.27
CA TYR A 448 -9.38 25.86 -0.64
C TYR A 448 -10.88 25.82 -0.93
N LEU A 449 -11.47 24.64 -1.09
CA LEU A 449 -12.91 24.49 -1.35
C LEU A 449 -13.77 24.80 -0.13
N SER A 450 -13.34 24.42 1.07
CA SER A 450 -14.03 24.80 2.32
C SER A 450 -13.99 26.32 2.56
N LYS A 451 -12.82 26.96 2.34
CA LYS A 451 -12.69 28.42 2.42
C LYS A 451 -13.57 29.15 1.40
N ILE A 452 -13.73 28.62 0.18
CA ILE A 452 -14.63 29.24 -0.82
C ILE A 452 -16.10 29.09 -0.43
N GLN A 453 -16.51 27.94 0.13
CA GLN A 453 -17.88 27.73 0.60
C GLN A 453 -18.24 28.65 1.78
N ASP A 454 -17.28 28.92 2.68
CA ASP A 454 -17.48 29.85 3.81
C ASP A 454 -17.52 31.33 3.41
N ILE A 455 -16.96 31.71 2.25
CA ILE A 455 -16.95 33.11 1.77
C ILE A 455 -18.26 33.52 1.08
N GLY A 456 -19.22 32.60 0.89
CA GLY A 456 -20.58 32.94 0.44
C GLY A 456 -20.60 33.78 -0.86
N LEU A 457 -19.80 33.41 -1.86
CA LEU A 457 -19.81 34.11 -3.15
C LEU A 457 -21.04 33.70 -3.98
N PRO A 458 -21.71 34.66 -4.64
CA PRO A 458 -22.89 34.38 -5.44
C PRO A 458 -22.54 33.45 -6.62
N ASN A 459 -23.36 32.42 -6.82
CA ASN A 459 -23.35 31.53 -7.98
C ASN A 459 -23.52 32.33 -9.27
N ARG A 460 -22.43 32.86 -9.82
CA ARG A 460 -22.27 33.31 -11.21
C ARG A 460 -20.81 33.69 -11.42
N LEU A 461 -20.07 32.84 -12.14
CA LEU A 461 -18.85 33.28 -12.81
C LEU A 461 -19.23 34.43 -13.76
N PRO A 462 -18.55 35.59 -13.72
CA PRO A 462 -18.75 36.62 -14.73
C PRO A 462 -18.27 36.08 -16.09
N PRO A 463 -18.97 36.41 -17.19
CA PRO A 463 -18.57 35.98 -18.52
C PRO A 463 -17.20 36.56 -18.86
N CYS A 464 -16.34 35.73 -19.46
CA CYS A 464 -15.03 36.12 -19.95
C CYS A 464 -15.11 37.38 -20.83
N ILE A 465 -14.43 38.43 -20.40
CA ILE A 465 -14.20 39.63 -21.21
C ILE A 465 -13.06 39.30 -22.19
N PRO A 466 -13.23 39.49 -23.52
CA PRO A 466 -12.15 39.27 -24.48
C PRO A 466 -11.03 40.29 -24.25
N SER A 467 -9.80 39.79 -24.11
CA SER A 467 -8.60 40.61 -24.08
C SER A 467 -8.42 41.31 -25.43
N SER A 468 -8.47 42.64 -25.43
CA SER A 468 -7.96 43.43 -26.56
C SER A 468 -7.15 44.62 -26.03
N SER A 469 -6.00 44.81 -26.68
CA SER A 469 -5.06 45.94 -26.57
C SER A 469 -4.21 46.06 -25.29
N TRP A 470 -3.14 45.26 -25.22
CA TRP A 470 -1.89 45.71 -24.61
C TRP A 470 -0.84 45.90 -25.71
N THR A 471 -0.54 47.16 -26.00
CA THR A 471 0.61 47.57 -26.83
C THR A 471 1.87 47.62 -25.96
N PRO A 472 2.98 46.96 -26.33
CA PRO A 472 4.23 47.08 -25.59
C PRO A 472 4.97 48.37 -25.97
N PRO A 473 5.69 49.02 -25.03
CA PRO A 473 6.44 50.23 -25.31
C PRO A 473 7.73 49.94 -26.09
N LEU A 474 8.00 50.77 -27.10
CA LEU A 474 9.24 50.84 -27.86
C LEU A 474 10.43 51.21 -26.95
N TYR A 475 11.48 50.37 -26.97
CA TYR A 475 12.84 50.83 -26.69
C TYR A 475 13.68 50.76 -27.98
N LEU A 476 14.24 51.91 -28.31
CA LEU A 476 15.19 52.15 -29.39
C LEU A 476 16.59 51.65 -28.98
N ALA A 477 17.17 50.75 -29.76
CA ALA A 477 18.62 50.69 -29.96
C ALA A 477 18.88 50.07 -31.34
N GLY A 478 19.48 50.88 -32.22
CA GLY A 478 19.68 50.55 -33.63
C GLY A 478 20.94 49.71 -33.90
N THR A 479 20.85 49.01 -35.05
CA THR A 479 21.92 48.69 -36.03
C THR A 479 23.12 47.88 -35.52
N ARG A 480 23.53 46.74 -36.11
CA ARG A 480 23.71 46.48 -37.55
C ARG A 480 23.96 44.97 -37.81
N GLU A 481 23.27 44.47 -38.85
CA GLU A 481 23.66 43.45 -39.88
C GLU A 481 24.50 42.21 -39.51
N SER A 482 23.99 40.99 -39.77
CA SER A 482 24.08 40.33 -41.10
C SER A 482 23.52 38.87 -41.12
N HIS A 483 22.72 38.63 -42.16
CA HIS A 483 22.39 37.41 -42.93
C HIS A 483 22.35 35.98 -42.35
N GLY A 484 21.21 35.32 -42.62
CA GLY A 484 21.08 33.85 -42.73
C GLY A 484 19.62 33.39 -42.84
N SER A 485 19.03 33.41 -44.04
CA SER A 485 17.66 32.94 -44.31
C SER A 485 17.61 31.41 -44.51
N VAL A 486 16.54 30.74 -44.06
CA VAL A 486 15.75 29.79 -44.89
C VAL A 486 14.29 29.76 -44.41
N ARG A 487 13.37 29.88 -45.37
CA ARG A 487 11.91 29.82 -45.26
C ARG A 487 11.38 28.38 -45.08
N CYS A 488 10.26 28.23 -44.38
CA CYS A 488 9.21 27.28 -44.76
C CYS A 488 7.87 28.01 -44.86
N SER A 489 7.21 27.85 -46.00
CA SER A 489 6.00 28.56 -46.40
C SER A 489 4.73 27.82 -46.01
N SER A 490 3.77 28.63 -45.57
CA SER A 490 2.34 28.39 -45.37
C SER A 490 1.57 27.86 -46.59
N LYS A 491 0.46 27.15 -46.31
CA LYS A 491 -0.94 27.32 -46.81
C LYS A 491 -1.67 25.96 -46.67
N SER A 492 -2.94 25.81 -46.33
CA SER A 492 -4.05 26.75 -46.06
C SER A 492 -5.29 25.95 -45.60
N VAL A 493 -5.99 26.45 -44.57
CA VAL A 493 -7.44 26.70 -44.46
C VAL A 493 -8.42 25.76 -45.19
N PHE A 494 -9.37 25.15 -44.46
CA PHE A 494 -10.78 25.11 -44.88
C PHE A 494 -11.76 25.18 -43.69
N LYS A 495 -12.91 25.81 -43.99
CA LYS A 495 -13.96 26.39 -43.14
C LYS A 495 -15.03 25.36 -42.74
N ARG A 496 -15.68 25.62 -41.60
CA ARG A 496 -16.97 25.03 -41.15
C ARG A 496 -18.12 25.37 -42.09
N GLU A 497 -19.04 24.41 -42.28
CA GLU A 497 -20.47 24.66 -42.47
C GLU A 497 -21.28 23.79 -41.51
N LEU A 498 -22.31 24.39 -40.94
CA LEU A 498 -23.30 23.86 -39.99
C LEU A 498 -24.62 23.75 -40.76
N THR A 499 -25.28 22.61 -40.68
CA THR A 499 -26.71 22.47 -41.04
C THR A 499 -27.41 21.69 -39.96
N VAL A 500 -28.52 22.25 -39.48
CA VAL A 500 -29.47 21.70 -38.52
C VAL A 500 -30.52 20.91 -39.29
N ALA A 501 -30.88 19.72 -38.80
CA ALA A 501 -32.18 19.09 -39.07
C ALA A 501 -32.58 18.26 -37.83
N GLU A 502 -33.74 18.59 -37.27
CA GLU A 502 -34.50 17.77 -36.32
C GLU A 502 -35.25 16.67 -37.08
N GLU A 503 -35.31 15.44 -36.54
CA GLU A 503 -36.50 14.58 -36.60
C GLU A 503 -36.37 13.37 -35.65
N HIS A 504 -37.54 12.79 -35.34
CA HIS A 504 -37.93 11.99 -34.18
C HIS A 504 -37.69 10.45 -34.27
N GLU A 505 -37.46 9.85 -33.09
CA GLU A 505 -37.95 8.56 -32.51
C GLU A 505 -37.72 7.14 -33.11
N GLU A 506 -37.53 6.22 -32.14
CA GLU A 506 -37.71 4.75 -32.07
C GLU A 506 -36.61 3.73 -32.46
N ASP A 507 -36.14 3.03 -31.41
CA ASP A 507 -35.79 1.61 -31.22
C ASP A 507 -35.18 0.75 -32.35
N ALA A 508 -33.96 0.22 -32.11
CA ALA A 508 -33.64 -1.21 -32.27
C ALA A 508 -32.24 -1.57 -31.75
N VAL A 509 -32.19 -2.64 -30.95
CA VAL A 509 -31.01 -3.42 -30.52
C VAL A 509 -30.44 -4.19 -31.72
N VAL A 510 -29.15 -4.01 -32.09
CA VAL A 510 -28.32 -5.06 -32.72
C VAL A 510 -26.82 -4.85 -32.41
N VAL A 511 -26.21 -5.97 -32.00
CA VAL A 511 -24.79 -6.29 -31.80
C VAL A 511 -23.91 -5.92 -33.00
N ALA A 512 -22.73 -5.32 -32.77
CA ALA A 512 -21.71 -5.10 -33.81
C ALA A 512 -20.36 -5.70 -33.39
N GLU A 513 -20.08 -6.92 -33.87
CA GLU A 513 -18.73 -7.43 -34.07
C GLU A 513 -17.99 -6.56 -35.10
N ARG A 514 -16.79 -6.07 -34.76
CA ARG A 514 -15.88 -5.44 -35.73
C ARG A 514 -14.78 -6.42 -36.13
N LYS A 515 -14.98 -7.10 -37.26
CA LYS A 515 -13.90 -7.61 -38.13
C LYS A 515 -13.43 -6.48 -39.04
N SER A 516 -12.19 -6.03 -38.93
CA SER A 516 -11.54 -5.20 -39.94
C SER A 516 -10.72 -6.08 -40.89
N ARG A 517 -10.98 -5.93 -42.19
CA ARG A 517 -10.21 -6.53 -43.29
C ARG A 517 -9.01 -5.66 -43.64
N ILE A 518 -7.85 -6.30 -43.70
CA ILE A 518 -6.87 -6.32 -44.80
C ILE A 518 -6.85 -5.09 -45.73
N CYS A 519 -5.71 -4.39 -45.71
CA CYS A 519 -5.10 -3.83 -46.93
C CYS A 519 -3.71 -4.45 -47.09
N ALA A 520 -3.53 -5.18 -48.18
CA ALA A 520 -2.25 -5.72 -48.63
C ALA A 520 -1.62 -4.73 -49.63
N SER A 521 -0.31 -4.52 -49.53
CA SER A 521 0.52 -4.06 -50.64
C SER A 521 1.79 -4.91 -50.69
N ARG A 522 1.91 -5.69 -51.77
CA ARG A 522 3.13 -6.38 -52.23
C ARG A 522 3.94 -5.43 -53.13
N ASN A 523 5.26 -5.60 -53.09
CA ASN A 523 6.29 -5.54 -54.14
C ASN A 523 7.58 -6.00 -53.42
N GLU A 524 8.17 -7.20 -53.59
CA GLU A 524 9.05 -7.66 -54.70
C GLU A 524 10.05 -6.58 -55.12
N GLU A 525 11.37 -6.74 -55.23
CA GLU A 525 12.40 -7.79 -55.09
C GLU A 525 13.73 -6.98 -55.12
N ASP A 526 14.84 -7.45 -54.54
CA ASP A 526 16.19 -7.29 -55.12
C ASP A 526 17.24 -8.03 -54.25
N ASP A 527 17.73 -9.14 -54.81
CA ASP A 527 18.93 -9.85 -54.40
C ASP A 527 20.19 -9.08 -54.83
N ALA A 528 21.19 -8.99 -53.95
CA ALA A 528 22.57 -8.73 -54.36
C ALA A 528 23.56 -9.47 -53.45
N VAL A 529 24.11 -10.55 -54.00
CA VAL A 529 25.33 -11.22 -53.55
C VAL A 529 26.54 -10.44 -54.06
N PHE A 530 27.52 -10.14 -53.21
CA PHE A 530 28.95 -10.14 -53.60
C PHE A 530 29.83 -10.39 -52.36
N ALA A 531 30.87 -11.19 -52.59
CA ALA A 531 31.76 -11.81 -51.62
C ALA A 531 33.08 -11.03 -51.42
N ASP A 532 33.83 -11.53 -50.43
CA ASP A 532 35.28 -11.53 -50.22
C ASP A 532 36.01 -10.35 -49.55
N GLY A 533 36.79 -10.72 -48.53
CA GLY A 533 37.83 -9.89 -47.93
C GLY A 533 38.31 -10.36 -46.54
N GLU A 534 38.94 -11.53 -46.44
CA GLU A 534 39.84 -11.85 -45.31
C GLU A 534 41.09 -10.96 -45.35
N VAL A 535 41.69 -10.68 -44.18
CA VAL A 535 43.07 -11.07 -43.78
C VAL A 535 43.65 -10.16 -42.66
N SER A 536 43.95 -10.83 -41.54
CA SER A 536 45.09 -10.75 -40.58
C SER A 536 45.49 -9.52 -39.74
N GLY A 537 46.06 -9.85 -38.57
CA GLY A 537 46.97 -9.01 -37.76
C GLY A 537 46.75 -9.17 -36.25
N GLU A 538 47.19 -10.29 -35.65
CA GLU A 538 48.39 -10.39 -34.79
C GLU A 538 48.33 -9.71 -33.40
N ASN A 539 48.47 -10.53 -32.34
CA ASN A 539 49.29 -10.28 -31.14
C ASN A 539 49.33 -11.59 -30.33
N VAL A 540 50.33 -12.46 -30.56
CA VAL A 540 51.61 -12.55 -29.83
C VAL A 540 51.44 -12.92 -28.35
N VAL A 541 51.72 -14.19 -28.08
CA VAL A 541 52.05 -14.83 -26.80
C VAL A 541 53.53 -14.60 -26.48
N ARG A 542 53.87 -14.37 -25.20
CA ARG A 542 55.08 -14.81 -24.46
C ARG A 542 55.15 -14.05 -23.12
N ASN A 543 55.59 -14.60 -22.00
CA ASN A 543 55.87 -15.97 -21.56
C ASN A 543 56.28 -15.86 -20.08
N THR A 544 55.95 -16.90 -19.29
CA THR A 544 56.76 -17.53 -18.20
C THR A 544 57.18 -16.68 -16.99
N GLU A 545 57.11 -17.14 -15.73
CA GLU A 545 57.62 -18.37 -15.08
C GLU A 545 57.25 -18.17 -13.56
N ARG A 546 56.87 -19.11 -12.68
CA ARG A 546 57.57 -20.31 -12.16
C ARG A 546 56.73 -20.99 -11.04
N GLU A 547 56.93 -22.32 -10.92
CA GLU A 547 57.04 -23.17 -9.70
C GLU A 547 55.86 -23.22 -8.70
N ASN A 548 55.44 -24.35 -8.11
CA ASN A 548 55.87 -25.75 -8.11
C ASN A 548 54.73 -26.62 -7.55
N ASP A 549 54.64 -27.84 -8.10
CA ASP A 549 54.26 -29.14 -7.52
C ASP A 549 53.55 -29.23 -6.16
N ASP A 550 52.41 -29.93 -6.15
CA ASP A 550 52.39 -31.28 -5.54
C ASP A 550 51.25 -32.17 -6.09
N GLU A 551 51.64 -33.38 -6.48
CA GLU A 551 50.82 -34.49 -6.99
C GLU A 551 50.10 -35.26 -5.87
N LYS A 552 48.86 -35.71 -6.15
CA LYS A 552 48.38 -37.12 -6.15
C LYS A 552 46.86 -37.14 -6.31
N LYS A 553 46.30 -37.54 -7.47
CA LYS A 553 45.98 -38.93 -7.92
C LYS A 553 45.12 -39.68 -6.87
N THR A 554 43.94 -40.25 -7.18
CA THR A 554 43.61 -41.05 -8.36
C THR A 554 42.08 -41.23 -8.50
N ALA A 555 41.62 -41.32 -9.74
CA ALA A 555 40.29 -41.68 -10.19
C ALA A 555 39.98 -43.18 -10.03
N VAL A 556 38.68 -43.54 -9.98
CA VAL A 556 38.17 -44.80 -10.56
C VAL A 556 36.81 -44.55 -11.22
N GLN A 557 36.72 -45.00 -12.45
CA GLN A 557 35.60 -45.07 -13.37
C GLN A 557 34.85 -46.40 -13.16
N ILE A 558 33.51 -46.44 -13.08
CA ILE A 558 32.74 -47.67 -13.35
C ILE A 558 31.42 -47.35 -14.07
N SER A 559 31.20 -48.12 -15.13
CA SER A 559 30.04 -48.27 -16.01
C SER A 559 28.84 -48.99 -15.37
N GLY A 560 27.64 -48.81 -15.95
CA GLY A 560 26.68 -49.92 -16.11
C GLY A 560 25.34 -49.78 -15.39
N ALA A 561 24.28 -49.97 -16.18
CA ALA A 561 22.85 -49.93 -15.89
C ALA A 561 22.35 -50.74 -14.67
N GLU A 562 21.23 -50.29 -14.07
CA GLU A 562 20.02 -51.12 -13.93
C GLU A 562 18.78 -50.28 -13.55
N ARG A 563 17.65 -50.57 -14.22
CA ARG A 563 16.29 -50.16 -13.88
C ARG A 563 15.78 -51.07 -12.76
N SER A 564 15.15 -50.50 -11.74
CA SER A 564 14.31 -51.25 -10.81
C SER A 564 12.97 -50.52 -10.60
N THR A 565 11.95 -51.12 -11.21
CA THR A 565 10.53 -50.93 -10.92
C THR A 565 10.23 -51.56 -9.55
N ILE A 566 9.51 -50.85 -8.68
CA ILE A 566 8.87 -51.46 -7.51
C ILE A 566 7.36 -51.30 -7.69
N GLU A 567 6.70 -52.42 -7.93
CA GLU A 567 5.25 -52.61 -7.75
C GLU A 567 4.95 -52.69 -6.24
N VAL A 568 3.95 -51.95 -5.78
CA VAL A 568 3.24 -52.27 -4.54
C VAL A 568 1.78 -52.50 -4.88
N GLN A 569 1.33 -53.72 -4.64
CA GLN A 569 -0.05 -54.19 -4.77
C GLN A 569 -0.99 -53.42 -3.82
N ILE A 570 -2.11 -52.93 -4.35
CA ILE A 570 -3.31 -52.64 -3.55
C ILE A 570 -4.38 -53.66 -3.95
N SER A 571 -4.71 -54.56 -3.03
CA SER A 571 -5.88 -55.44 -3.13
C SER A 571 -7.15 -54.70 -2.73
N GLY A 572 -8.23 -54.90 -3.51
CA GLY A 572 -9.56 -54.28 -3.37
C GLY A 572 -10.27 -54.52 -2.01
N VAL A 573 -11.45 -53.95 -1.77
CA VAL A 573 -12.71 -54.25 -2.47
C VAL A 573 -13.72 -53.09 -2.32
N SER A 574 -14.53 -52.93 -3.38
CA SER A 574 -15.67 -52.02 -3.58
C SER A 574 -16.88 -52.30 -2.68
N THR A 575 -17.64 -51.27 -2.31
CA THR A 575 -19.13 -51.27 -2.45
C THR A 575 -19.75 -49.85 -2.42
N THR A 576 -20.20 -49.40 -3.60
CA THR A 576 -21.51 -48.80 -3.94
C THR A 576 -22.24 -47.78 -3.04
N SER A 577 -22.51 -46.63 -3.67
CA SER A 577 -23.80 -45.92 -3.82
C SER A 577 -24.04 -44.58 -3.09
N PRO A 578 -24.82 -43.67 -3.71
CA PRO A 578 -24.63 -42.22 -3.64
C PRO A 578 -25.56 -41.55 -2.64
N MET A 579 -25.19 -40.38 -2.10
CA MET A 579 -26.11 -39.52 -1.37
C MET A 579 -26.35 -38.23 -2.15
N PHE A 580 -27.62 -38.06 -2.52
CA PHE A 580 -28.22 -36.88 -3.13
C PHE A 580 -28.09 -35.66 -2.21
N PHE A 581 -27.65 -34.53 -2.77
CA PHE A 581 -27.86 -33.22 -2.16
C PHE A 581 -29.26 -32.71 -2.52
N PHE A 582 -30.10 -32.49 -1.50
CA PHE A 582 -31.30 -31.67 -1.61
C PHE A 582 -31.01 -30.30 -0.97
N PHE A 583 -31.08 -29.25 -1.78
CA PHE A 583 -31.41 -27.89 -1.36
C PHE A 583 -32.92 -27.82 -1.10
N ILE A 584 -33.40 -27.18 -0.01
CA ILE A 584 -34.26 -25.96 0.06
C ILE A 584 -34.28 -25.42 1.55
N PRO A 585 -34.87 -24.26 1.93
CA PRO A 585 -34.20 -23.22 2.75
C PRO A 585 -34.91 -22.88 4.10
N ASP A 586 -34.36 -21.89 4.80
CA ASP A 586 -34.96 -21.02 5.84
C ASP A 586 -35.70 -21.63 7.05
N PHE A 587 -35.19 -21.40 8.27
CA PHE A 587 -36.03 -21.00 9.42
C PHE A 587 -35.19 -20.35 10.54
N THR A 588 -35.58 -19.14 10.90
CA THR A 588 -35.20 -18.36 12.09
C THR A 588 -35.73 -19.02 13.37
N PHE A 589 -34.94 -19.09 14.44
CA PHE A 589 -35.46 -19.02 15.82
C PHE A 589 -34.40 -18.49 16.81
N LEU A 590 -34.77 -17.41 17.53
CA LEU A 590 -34.22 -17.03 18.83
C LEU A 590 -34.65 -18.06 19.90
N ILE A 591 -33.83 -18.30 20.95
CA ILE A 591 -34.15 -18.14 22.39
C ILE A 591 -33.16 -18.94 23.31
N TYR A 592 -32.51 -18.15 24.17
CA TYR A 592 -32.12 -18.35 25.58
C TYR A 592 -30.97 -19.25 26.07
N SER A 593 -30.20 -18.58 26.93
CA SER A 593 -29.17 -18.99 27.87
C SER A 593 -29.62 -20.06 28.88
N LEU A 594 -28.70 -20.95 29.25
CA LEU A 594 -28.72 -21.65 30.53
C LEU A 594 -27.41 -21.45 31.28
N HIS A 595 -27.53 -20.86 32.47
CA HIS A 595 -26.55 -20.88 33.55
C HIS A 595 -26.36 -22.30 34.07
N PHE A 596 -25.12 -22.70 34.34
CA PHE A 596 -24.82 -23.70 35.36
C PHE A 596 -23.97 -23.05 36.46
N ILE A 597 -24.54 -23.05 37.66
CA ILE A 597 -23.89 -22.76 38.93
C ILE A 597 -23.55 -24.12 39.55
N THR A 598 -22.29 -24.33 39.93
CA THR A 598 -21.95 -25.23 41.04
C THR A 598 -20.86 -24.60 41.90
N HIS A 599 -21.11 -24.65 43.21
CA HIS A 599 -20.39 -24.02 44.31
C HIS A 599 -19.20 -24.84 44.83
N ARG A 600 -18.20 -24.10 45.38
CA ARG A 600 -17.31 -24.35 46.55
C ARG A 600 -16.45 -25.64 46.55
N SER A 601 -15.22 -25.69 47.07
CA SER A 601 -14.60 -25.01 48.22
C SER A 601 -13.06 -25.20 48.23
N ASP A 602 -12.38 -24.17 48.72
CA ASP A 602 -11.26 -24.13 49.69
C ASP A 602 -9.87 -24.79 49.45
N GLU A 603 -8.88 -23.87 49.53
CA GLU A 603 -7.59 -23.90 50.27
C GLU A 603 -6.29 -24.56 49.74
N ILE A 604 -5.32 -23.68 49.43
CA ILE A 604 -3.98 -23.50 50.04
C ILE A 604 -2.75 -24.40 49.64
N TYR A 605 -1.67 -23.67 49.27
CA TYR A 605 -0.20 -23.93 49.22
C TYR A 605 0.45 -24.96 48.26
N SER A 606 1.43 -24.43 47.48
CA SER A 606 2.83 -24.89 47.34
C SER A 606 3.33 -25.18 45.91
N LYS A 607 4.42 -24.46 45.58
CA LYS A 607 5.53 -24.76 44.65
C LYS A 607 5.53 -26.13 43.95
N ASN A 608 5.66 -26.12 42.62
CA ASN A 608 6.77 -26.74 41.87
C ASN A 608 6.59 -26.50 40.36
N GLU A 609 7.68 -26.12 39.69
CA GLU A 609 7.81 -26.18 38.22
C GLU A 609 7.68 -27.63 37.72
N PRO A 610 7.20 -27.84 36.49
CA PRO A 610 7.64 -28.98 35.71
C PRO A 610 8.30 -28.55 34.38
N GLN A 611 9.49 -29.09 34.16
CA GLN A 611 10.12 -29.19 32.84
C GLN A 611 9.25 -30.03 31.89
N ILE A 612 9.14 -29.60 30.63
CA ILE A 612 8.54 -30.38 29.55
C ILE A 612 9.64 -30.77 28.57
N ARG A 613 9.86 -32.08 28.43
CA ARG A 613 10.65 -32.73 27.37
C ARG A 613 9.77 -32.88 26.12
N PHE A 614 10.35 -32.62 24.95
CA PHE A 614 9.76 -32.95 23.65
C PHE A 614 10.39 -34.25 23.13
N GLU A 615 9.56 -35.23 22.79
CA GLU A 615 9.96 -36.39 21.99
C GLU A 615 9.34 -36.25 20.59
N PHE A 616 10.18 -36.36 19.56
CA PHE A 616 9.79 -36.48 18.16
C PHE A 616 9.92 -37.95 17.75
N ASN A 617 8.88 -38.52 17.14
CA ASN A 617 8.97 -39.77 16.40
C ASN A 617 8.91 -39.45 14.91
N PHE A 618 9.92 -39.97 14.18
CA PHE A 618 10.14 -39.81 12.74
C PHE A 618 9.09 -40.51 11.89
#